data_AF-A0A2D6RJE5-F1
#
_entry.id   AF-A0A2D6RJE5-F1
#
_cell.length_a   1.000
_cell.length_b   1.000
_cell.length_c   1.000
_cell.angle_alpha   90.00
_cell.angle_beta   90.00
_cell.angle_gamma   90.00
#
_symmetry.space_group_name_H-M   'P 1'
#
loop_
_entity.id
_entity.type
_entity.pdbx_description
1 polymer ?
#
loop_
_entity_poly.entity_id
_entity_poly.type
_entity_poly.pdbx_seq_one_letter_code
_entity_poly.pdbx_strand_id
1 'polypeptide(L)' 'MKIPIVIVKLLFLGALFIVSNHELHLADEHERGVFFDLYYGWVDSLVNQGFEVTGYVVKFEWLPDKEQDISGKLPDK' A
#
# COMPACT_ATOMS: atom_id res chain seq x y z
N MET A 1 4.81 23.16 1.50
CA MET A 1 4.29 21.78 1.46
C MET A 1 4.98 21.03 0.32
N LYS A 2 5.81 20.02 0.62
CA LYS A 2 6.67 19.34 -0.37
C LYS A 2 6.40 17.84 -0.49
N ILE A 3 5.70 17.26 0.48
CA ILE A 3 5.36 15.83 0.51
C ILE A 3 4.54 15.40 -0.74
N PRO A 4 3.47 16.11 -1.16
CA PRO A 4 2.71 15.67 -2.33
C PRO A 4 3.56 15.63 -3.61
N ILE A 5 4.52 16.56 -3.77
CA ILE A 5 5.39 16.55 -4.95
C ILE A 5 6.41 15.41 -4.93
N VAL A 6 6.83 14.95 -3.75
CA VAL A 6 7.68 13.76 -3.61
C VAL A 6 6.89 12.50 -3.98
N ILE A 7 5.63 12.40 -3.53
CA ILE A 7 4.75 11.27 -3.86
C ILE A 7 4.53 11.20 -5.37
N VAL A 8 4.20 12.33 -6.01
CA VAL A 8 4.02 12.38 -7.47
C VAL A 8 5.28 11.92 -8.20
N LYS A 9 6.48 12.38 -7.78
CA LYS A 9 7.75 11.93 -8.39
C LYS A 9 7.98 10.43 -8.20
N LEU A 10 7.70 9.88 -7.03
CA LEU A 10 7.82 8.45 -6.75
C LEU A 10 6.90 7.63 -7.67
N LEU A 11 5.64 8.05 -7.81
CA LEU A 11 4.66 7.41 -8.69
C LEU A 11 5.11 7.46 -10.16
N PHE A 12 5.60 8.61 -10.62
CA PHE A 12 6.16 8.74 -11.98
C PHE A 12 7.37 7.84 -12.21
N LEU A 13 8.29 7.75 -11.25
CA LEU A 13 9.44 6.84 -11.34
C LEU A 13 8.99 5.38 -11.40
N GLY A 14 8.03 4.98 -10.57
CA GLY A 14 7.46 3.63 -10.62
C GLY A 14 6.85 3.29 -11.98
N ALA A 15 6.08 4.22 -12.57
CA ALA A 15 5.52 4.05 -13.89
C ALA A 15 6.61 3.86 -14.96
N LEU A 16 7.66 4.69 -14.93
CA LEU A 16 8.80 4.58 -15.86
C LEU A 16 9.56 3.26 -15.69
N PHE A 17 9.77 2.80 -14.45
CA PHE A 17 10.41 1.51 -14.17
C PHE A 17 9.61 0.34 -14.73
N ILE A 18 8.29 0.34 -14.55
CA ILE A 18 7.42 -0.74 -15.05
C ILE A 18 7.46 -0.79 -16.57
N VAL A 19 7.31 0.36 -17.23
CA VAL A 19 7.40 0.49 -18.69
C VAL A 19 8.75 0.00 -19.20
N SER A 20 9.84 0.41 -18.56
CA SER A 20 11.19 0.03 -18.99
C SER A 20 11.51 -1.45 -18.76
N ASN A 21 11.04 -2.05 -17.66
CA ASN A 21 11.36 -3.45 -17.33
C ASN A 21 10.55 -4.46 -18.13
N HIS A 22 9.34 -4.09 -18.55
CA HIS A 22 8.45 -4.97 -19.32
C HIS A 22 8.41 -4.58 -20.80
N GLU A 23 9.26 -3.64 -21.23
CA GLU A 23 9.37 -3.14 -22.61
C GLU A 23 8.01 -2.72 -23.21
N LEU A 24 7.14 -2.12 -22.38
CA LEU A 24 5.76 -1.82 -22.76
C LEU A 24 5.68 -0.57 -23.66
N HIS A 25 5.02 -0.72 -24.81
CA HIS A 25 4.64 0.35 -25.71
C HIS A 25 3.22 0.81 -25.41
N LEU A 26 3.08 1.88 -24.63
CA LEU A 26 1.78 2.42 -24.21
C LEU A 26 0.86 2.90 -25.36
N ALA A 27 1.40 3.00 -26.58
CA ALA A 27 0.64 3.28 -27.80
C ALA A 27 -0.25 2.08 -28.18
N ASP A 28 0.18 0.87 -27.88
CA ASP A 28 -0.62 -0.34 -28.04
C ASP A 28 -1.68 -0.43 -26.93
N GLU A 29 -2.93 -0.71 -27.32
CA GLU A 29 -4.06 -0.76 -26.38
C GLU A 29 -3.99 -1.96 -25.44
N HIS A 30 -3.49 -3.11 -25.91
CA HIS A 30 -3.35 -4.30 -25.10
C HIS A 30 -2.23 -4.11 -24.06
N GLU A 31 -1.07 -3.63 -24.49
CA GLU A 31 0.07 -3.39 -23.61
C GLU A 31 -0.22 -2.28 -22.59
N ARG A 32 -1.07 -1.31 -22.93
CA ARG A 32 -1.57 -0.32 -21.98
C ARG A 32 -2.44 -0.95 -20.90
N GLY A 33 -3.26 -1.95 -21.23
CA GLY A 33 -4.00 -2.74 -20.24
C GLY A 33 -3.06 -3.44 -19.26
N VAL A 34 -2.04 -4.12 -19.79
CA VAL A 34 -1.00 -4.79 -19.00
C VAL A 34 -0.25 -3.80 -18.09
N PHE A 35 0.07 -2.61 -18.59
CA PHE A 35 0.67 -1.54 -17.79
C PHE A 35 -0.20 -1.19 -16.58
N PHE A 36 -1.51 -0.99 -16.77
CA PHE A 36 -2.39 -0.62 -15.67
C PHE A 36 -2.47 -1.70 -14.59
N ASP A 37 -2.54 -2.97 -14.97
CA ASP A 37 -2.56 -4.09 -14.03
C ASP A 37 -1.27 -4.15 -13.21
N LEU A 38 -0.11 -4.05 -13.87
CA LEU A 38 1.19 -4.05 -13.21
C LEU A 38 1.38 -2.82 -12.31
N TYR A 39 0.99 -1.64 -12.79
CA TYR A 39 1.12 -0.40 -12.05
C TYR A 39 0.20 -0.37 -10.83
N TYR A 40 -1.05 -0.82 -10.97
CA TYR A 40 -1.98 -0.93 -9.85
C TYR A 40 -1.46 -1.91 -8.79
N GLY A 41 -0.99 -3.09 -9.21
CA GLY A 41 -0.41 -4.08 -8.28
C GLY A 41 0.84 -3.56 -7.56
N TRP A 42 1.69 -2.80 -8.25
CA TRP A 42 2.86 -2.16 -7.64
C TRP A 42 2.47 -1.10 -6.59
N VAL A 43 1.49 -0.24 -6.90
CA VAL A 43 1.00 0.77 -5.95
C VAL A 43 0.36 0.11 -4.72
N ASP A 44 -0.46 -0.91 -4.92
CA ASP A 44 -1.09 -1.67 -3.82
C ASP A 44 -0.02 -2.29 -2.90
N SER A 45 1.00 -2.92 -3.48
CA SER A 45 2.12 -3.46 -2.71
C SER A 45 2.88 -2.39 -1.93
N LEU A 46 3.11 -1.21 -2.53
CA LEU A 46 3.79 -0.09 -1.87
C LEU A 46 2.99 0.44 -0.68
N VAL A 47 1.67 0.53 -0.82
CA VAL A 47 0.77 0.95 0.27
C VAL A 47 0.77 -0.09 1.39
N ASN A 48 0.60 -1.37 1.07
CA ASN A 48 0.55 -2.46 2.05
C ASN A 48 1.86 -2.56 2.85
N GLN A 49 3.01 -2.52 2.17
CA GLN A 49 4.32 -2.47 2.83
C GLN A 49 4.50 -1.18 3.64
N GLY A 50 3.99 -0.05 3.15
CA GLY A 50 3.99 1.22 3.87
C GLY A 50 3.23 1.13 5.20
N PHE A 51 2.05 0.51 5.20
CA PHE A 51 1.26 0.25 6.41
C PHE A 51 2.00 -0.67 7.38
N GLU A 52 2.61 -1.76 6.89
CA GLU A 52 3.38 -2.68 7.72
C GLU A 52 4.58 -1.98 8.39
N VAL A 53 5.39 -1.26 7.62
CA VAL A 53 6.58 -0.56 8.12
C VAL A 53 6.19 0.55 9.09
N THR A 54 5.17 1.35 8.76
CA THR A 54 4.72 2.42 9.66
C THR A 54 4.03 1.87 10.90
N GLY A 55 3.27 0.78 10.79
CA GLY A 55 2.67 0.07 11.92
C GLY A 55 3.72 -0.47 12.89
N TYR A 56 4.79 -1.08 12.35
CA TYR A 56 5.95 -1.52 13.12
C TYR A 56 6.66 -0.35 13.83
N VAL A 57 6.97 0.73 13.10
CA VAL A 57 7.69 1.90 13.64
C VAL A 57 6.88 2.63 14.71
N VAL A 58 5.57 2.72 14.54
CA VAL A 58 4.66 3.40 15.49
C VAL A 58 4.21 2.46 16.62
N LYS A 59 4.68 1.20 16.65
CA LYS A 59 4.27 0.16 17.61
C LYS A 59 2.75 -0.01 17.69
N PHE A 60 2.06 0.07 16.57
CA PHE A 60 0.62 -0.22 16.50
C PHE A 60 0.31 -1.69 16.83
N GLU A 61 1.30 -2.57 16.82
CA GLU A 61 1.23 -3.96 17.32
C GLU A 61 0.77 -4.07 18.79
N TRP A 62 0.90 -3.00 19.59
CA TRP A 62 0.45 -3.00 20.99
C TRP A 62 -1.03 -2.67 21.16
N LEU A 63 -1.73 -2.13 20.14
CA LEU A 63 -3.15 -1.82 20.30
C LEU A 63 -3.93 -3.14 20.32
N PRO A 64 -4.53 -3.54 21.47
CA PRO A 64 -5.29 -4.78 21.52
C PRO A 64 -6.44 -4.68 20.53
N ASP A 65 -6.62 -5.73 19.73
CA ASP A 65 -7.79 -5.89 18.87
C ASP A 65 -9.03 -5.70 19.75
N LYS A 66 -9.89 -4.76 19.38
CA LYS A 66 -11.17 -4.53 20.06
C LYS A 66 -12.16 -5.63 19.68
N GLU A 67 -11.81 -6.89 19.93
CA GLU A 67 -12.69 -8.05 19.85
C GLU A 67 -12.40 -9.01 21.01
N GLN A 68 -12.79 -8.59 22.21
CA GLN A 68 -13.10 -9.36 23.44
C GLN A 68 -13.27 -8.32 24.55
N ASP A 69 -14.29 -8.23 25.38
CA ASP A 69 -15.27 -9.20 25.85
C ASP A 69 -16.37 -8.37 26.56
N ILE A 70 -17.61 -8.41 26.06
CA ILE A 70 -18.79 -7.85 26.76
C ILE A 70 -19.52 -9.00 27.47
N SER A 71 -18.85 -9.72 28.35
CA SER A 71 -19.53 -10.57 29.32
C SER A 71 -18.77 -10.59 30.64
N GLY A 72 -18.83 -9.44 31.33
CA GLY A 72 -18.41 -9.33 32.71
C GLY A 72 -19.13 -10.35 33.59
N LYS A 73 -18.42 -11.41 33.97
CA LYS A 73 -18.73 -12.16 35.19
C LYS A 73 -18.22 -11.32 36.37
N LEU A 74 -19.17 -10.68 37.04
CA LEU A 74 -19.00 -10.09 38.36
C LEU A 74 -18.49 -11.16 39.34
N PRO A 75 -17.53 -10.85 40.24
CA PRO A 75 -17.18 -11.75 41.32
C PRO A 75 -18.34 -11.81 42.33
N ASP A 76 -18.86 -13.02 42.57
CA ASP A 76 -19.82 -13.30 43.62
C ASP A 76 -19.19 -13.07 45.01
N LYS A 77 -19.94 -12.32 45.83
CA LYS A 77 -19.87 -12.05 47.28
C LYS A 77 -18.65 -12.46 48.09
#